data_AF-A0A7X9S289-F1
#
_entry.id   AF-A0A7X9S289-F1
#
_cell.length_a   1.000
_cell.length_b   1.000
_cell.length_c   1.000
_cell.angle_alpha   90.00
_cell.angle_beta   90.00
_cell.angle_gamma   90.00
#
_symmetry.space_group_name_H-M   'P 1'
#
loop_
_entity.id
_entity.type
_entity.pdbx_description
1 polymer ?
#
loop_
_entity_poly.entity_id
_entity_poly.type
_entity_poly.pdbx_seq_one_letter_code
_entity_poly.pdbx_strand_id
1 'polypeptide(L)'
;MNEKLTFDQVLKGLEKITEHTSIKELVWVIKNGDILFSPGIIQEKKNLASLYKLRVNIKKELQEDKFSKEELDNWNSAVNELDEYECIFVNLNMIITVEKIYFLFWDNKKVKLISSFWLNKEQSLNESEKNYDITIEKGYSVSSIKYSKTIKVKDWK
;
A
#
# COMPACT_ATOMS: atom_id res chain seq x y z
N MET A 1 -2.67 -22.32 -4.84
CA MET A 1 -1.88 -21.51 -3.89
C MET A 1 -2.26 -20.06 -4.12
N ASN A 2 -2.58 -19.26 -3.09
CA ASN A 2 -2.81 -17.83 -3.31
C ASN A 2 -1.44 -17.19 -3.51
N GLU A 3 -1.14 -16.72 -4.72
CA GLU A 3 0.11 -16.02 -5.03
C GLU A 3 -0.06 -14.51 -4.87
N LYS A 4 1.00 -13.80 -4.49
CA LYS A 4 0.97 -12.33 -4.36
C LYS A 4 0.79 -11.72 -5.75
N LEU A 5 0.04 -10.62 -5.83
CA LEU A 5 -0.05 -9.91 -7.10
C LEU A 5 1.31 -9.32 -7.46
N THR A 6 1.67 -9.50 -8.73
CA THR A 6 2.82 -8.85 -9.34
C THR A 6 2.54 -7.36 -9.55
N PHE A 7 3.61 -6.58 -9.73
CA PHE A 7 3.48 -5.15 -10.04
C PHE A 7 2.62 -4.90 -11.28
N ASP A 8 2.81 -5.69 -12.34
CA ASP A 8 2.03 -5.56 -13.58
C ASP A 8 0.53 -5.83 -13.38
N GLN A 9 0.19 -6.82 -12.54
CA GLN A 9 -1.22 -7.09 -12.21
C GLN A 9 -1.82 -5.95 -11.40
N VAL A 10 -1.09 -5.40 -10.43
CA VAL A 10 -1.52 -4.24 -9.64
C VAL A 10 -1.71 -3.03 -10.56
N LEU A 11 -0.74 -2.69 -11.40
CA LEU A 11 -0.82 -1.55 -12.32
C LEU A 11 -2.03 -1.68 -13.26
N LYS A 12 -2.19 -2.83 -13.93
CA LYS A 12 -3.36 -3.08 -14.80
C LYS A 12 -4.69 -3.02 -14.04
N GLY A 13 -4.71 -3.44 -12.78
CA GLY A 13 -5.88 -3.33 -11.91
C GLY A 13 -6.22 -1.87 -11.62
N LEU A 14 -5.22 -1.05 -11.26
CA LEU A 14 -5.39 0.36 -10.96
C LEU A 14 -5.81 1.18 -12.20
N GLU A 15 -5.27 0.87 -13.38
CA GLU A 15 -5.60 1.55 -14.64
C GLU A 15 -7.08 1.39 -15.04
N LYS A 16 -7.75 0.32 -14.59
CA LYS A 16 -9.17 0.09 -14.85
C LYS A 16 -10.08 0.93 -13.95
N ILE A 17 -9.54 1.52 -12.88
CA ILE A 17 -10.30 2.27 -11.87
C ILE A 17 -10.25 3.75 -12.24
N THR A 18 -11.11 4.15 -13.18
CA THR A 18 -11.13 5.50 -13.74
C THR A 18 -12.02 6.48 -12.99
N GLU A 19 -12.63 6.08 -11.87
CA GLU A 19 -13.59 6.92 -11.14
C GLU A 19 -12.97 7.55 -9.88
N HIS A 20 -11.89 6.97 -9.34
CA HIS A 20 -11.27 7.44 -8.10
C HIS A 20 -10.06 8.35 -8.37
N THR A 21 -10.16 9.62 -7.97
CA THR A 21 -9.12 10.64 -8.20
C THR A 21 -7.77 10.26 -7.60
N SER A 22 -7.75 9.71 -6.38
CA SER A 22 -6.52 9.26 -5.71
C SER A 22 -5.82 8.11 -6.46
N ILE A 23 -6.60 7.22 -7.09
CA ILE A 23 -6.06 6.13 -7.90
C ILE A 23 -5.51 6.66 -9.22
N LYS A 24 -6.18 7.64 -9.86
CA LYS A 24 -5.65 8.30 -11.06
C LYS A 24 -4.30 8.98 -10.79
N GLU A 25 -4.22 9.71 -9.67
CA GLU A 25 -2.98 10.34 -9.22
C GLU A 25 -1.87 9.28 -9.04
N LEU A 26 -2.17 8.20 -8.32
CA LEU A 26 -1.23 7.10 -8.12
C LEU A 26 -0.75 6.48 -9.44
N VAL A 27 -1.66 6.18 -10.37
CA VAL A 27 -1.32 5.64 -11.69
C VAL A 27 -0.44 6.62 -12.46
N TRP A 28 -0.74 7.91 -12.41
CA TRP A 28 0.08 8.94 -13.04
C TRP A 28 1.50 8.97 -12.45
N VAL A 29 1.63 8.93 -11.12
CA VAL A 29 2.94 8.90 -10.44
C VAL A 29 3.72 7.64 -10.81
N ILE A 30 3.08 6.47 -10.82
CA ILE A 30 3.73 5.20 -11.21
C ILE A 30 4.32 5.28 -12.63
N LYS A 31 3.60 5.93 -13.56
CA LYS A 31 4.01 6.05 -14.96
C LYS A 31 5.09 7.10 -15.20
N ASN A 32 5.18 8.13 -14.36
CA ASN A 32 6.01 9.29 -14.62
C ASN A 32 7.13 9.51 -13.61
N GLY A 33 7.14 8.80 -12.49
CA GLY A 33 8.09 9.00 -11.39
C GLY A 33 8.69 7.72 -10.83
N ASP A 34 9.41 7.90 -9.72
CA ASP A 34 10.03 6.82 -8.96
C ASP A 34 9.08 6.37 -7.84
N ILE A 35 8.98 5.05 -7.68
CA ILE A 35 8.16 4.42 -6.63
C ILE A 35 8.89 3.22 -6.03
N LEU A 36 8.57 2.90 -4.79
CA LEU A 36 8.93 1.63 -4.14
C LEU A 36 7.66 0.80 -4.01
N PHE A 37 7.65 -0.38 -4.62
CA PHE A 37 6.56 -1.33 -4.55
C PHE A 37 6.91 -2.47 -3.60
N SER A 38 6.07 -2.68 -2.59
CA SER A 38 6.10 -3.89 -1.78
C SER A 38 5.02 -4.86 -2.24
N PRO A 39 5.39 -6.08 -2.69
CA PRO A 39 4.45 -7.16 -2.98
C PRO A 39 3.62 -7.58 -1.75
N GLY A 40 4.07 -7.19 -0.55
CA GLY A 40 3.31 -7.28 0.68
C GLY A 40 2.94 -8.70 1.11
N ILE A 41 1.75 -8.90 1.67
CA ILE A 41 1.34 -10.17 2.29
C ILE A 41 -0.08 -10.58 1.90
N ILE A 42 -0.33 -11.88 1.89
CA ILE A 42 -1.67 -12.46 1.80
C ILE A 42 -2.07 -12.88 3.20
N GLN A 43 -3.23 -12.40 3.65
CA GLN A 43 -3.70 -12.62 5.01
C GLN A 43 -5.23 -12.73 5.01
N GLU A 44 -5.79 -13.32 6.06
CA GLU A 44 -7.24 -13.31 6.25
C GLU A 44 -7.75 -11.87 6.36
N LYS A 45 -8.83 -11.57 5.62
CA LYS A 45 -9.50 -10.27 5.59
C LYS A 45 -9.80 -9.76 6.99
N LYS A 46 -10.35 -10.64 7.84
CA LYS A 46 -10.72 -10.32 9.22
C LYS A 46 -9.52 -9.83 10.03
N ASN A 47 -8.37 -10.48 9.91
CA ASN A 47 -7.16 -10.10 10.64
C ASN A 47 -6.63 -8.74 10.19
N LEU A 48 -6.63 -8.47 8.86
CA LEU A 48 -6.24 -7.16 8.35
C LEU A 48 -7.24 -6.07 8.77
N ALA A 49 -8.54 -6.28 8.58
CA ALA A 49 -9.56 -5.32 8.99
C ALA A 49 -9.46 -5.01 10.49
N SER A 50 -9.38 -6.01 11.37
CA SER A 50 -9.22 -5.81 12.81
C SER A 50 -7.93 -5.06 13.17
N LEU A 51 -6.80 -5.41 12.56
CA LEU A 51 -5.53 -4.73 12.82
C LEU A 51 -5.57 -3.26 12.42
N TYR A 52 -6.09 -2.95 11.23
CA TYR A 52 -6.13 -1.58 10.73
C TYR A 52 -7.21 -0.75 11.44
N LYS A 53 -8.33 -1.35 11.89
CA LYS A 53 -9.29 -0.69 12.80
C LYS A 53 -8.64 -0.32 14.13
N LEU A 54 -7.91 -1.27 14.74
CA LEU A 54 -7.21 -1.03 16.00
C LEU A 54 -6.21 0.12 15.87
N ARG A 55 -5.42 0.14 14.79
CA ARG A 55 -4.43 1.21 14.55
C ARG A 55 -5.08 2.59 14.46
N VAL A 56 -6.22 2.72 13.79
CA VAL A 56 -6.93 4.00 13.72
C VAL A 56 -7.47 4.40 15.09
N ASN A 57 -8.05 3.46 15.84
CA ASN A 57 -8.60 3.75 17.17
C ASN A 57 -7.52 4.18 18.16
N ILE A 58 -6.38 3.47 18.21
CA ILE A 58 -5.24 3.86 19.04
C ILE A 58 -4.78 5.28 18.70
N LYS A 59 -4.72 5.63 17.41
CA LYS A 59 -4.28 6.98 17.01
C LYS A 59 -5.28 8.06 17.36
N LYS A 60 -6.58 7.78 17.28
CA LYS A 60 -7.64 8.70 17.77
C LYS A 60 -7.56 8.90 19.28
N GLU A 61 -7.30 7.84 20.05
CA GLU A 61 -7.24 7.87 21.52
C GLU A 61 -6.00 8.60 22.04
N LEU A 62 -4.85 8.42 21.39
CA LEU A 62 -3.58 9.00 21.87
C LEU A 62 -3.41 10.49 21.54
N GLN A 63 -4.27 11.10 20.73
CA GLN A 63 -4.14 12.51 20.26
C GLN A 63 -2.74 12.88 19.75
N GLU A 64 -1.99 11.89 19.26
CA GLU A 64 -0.71 12.11 18.60
C GLU A 64 -1.01 12.52 17.15
N ASP A 65 -1.32 13.80 16.95
CA ASP A 65 -1.67 14.44 15.66
C ASP A 65 -0.52 14.42 14.65
N LYS A 66 -0.18 13.23 14.15
CA LYS A 66 0.72 13.06 12.99
C LYS A 66 -0.03 12.95 11.67
N PHE A 67 -1.29 12.53 11.70
CA PHE A 67 -2.10 12.33 10.49
C PHE A 67 -3.18 13.40 10.41
N SER A 68 -3.34 13.98 9.22
CA SER A 68 -4.43 14.90 8.94
C SER A 68 -5.79 14.22 9.07
N LYS A 69 -6.84 15.02 9.26
CA LYS A 69 -8.22 14.52 9.24
C LYS A 69 -8.56 13.76 7.96
N GLU A 70 -8.07 14.24 6.82
CA GLU A 70 -8.27 13.58 5.52
C GLU A 70 -7.61 12.19 5.47
N GLU A 71 -6.41 12.05 6.04
CA GLU A 71 -5.72 10.75 6.18
C GLU A 71 -6.53 9.76 7.01
N LEU A 72 -7.04 10.22 8.15
CA LEU A 72 -7.86 9.39 9.03
C LEU A 72 -9.20 9.02 8.41
N ASP A 73 -9.86 9.95 7.71
CA ASP A 73 -11.16 9.71 7.08
C ASP A 73 -11.04 8.72 5.92
N ASN A 74 -10.04 8.86 5.03
CA ASN A 74 -9.83 7.91 3.94
C ASN A 74 -9.38 6.53 4.43
N TRP A 75 -8.55 6.46 5.48
CA TRP A 75 -8.21 5.21 6.14
C TRP A 75 -9.46 4.54 6.70
N ASN A 76 -10.28 5.23 7.50
CA ASN A 76 -11.50 4.66 8.06
C ASN A 76 -12.43 4.13 6.97
N SER A 77 -12.64 4.89 5.88
CA SER A 77 -13.47 4.45 4.74
C SER A 77 -12.94 3.13 4.15
N ALA A 78 -11.65 3.07 3.84
CA ALA A 78 -11.04 1.91 3.21
C ALA A 78 -11.13 0.66 4.10
N VAL A 79 -10.97 0.82 5.41
CA VAL A 79 -11.06 -0.30 6.36
C VAL A 79 -12.49 -0.78 6.57
N ASN A 80 -13.47 0.12 6.51
CA ASN A 80 -14.88 -0.28 6.52
C ASN A 80 -15.26 -1.04 5.25
N GLU A 81 -14.87 -0.54 4.07
CA GLU A 81 -15.05 -1.24 2.79
C GLU A 81 -14.38 -2.63 2.79
N LEU A 82 -13.16 -2.71 3.34
CA LEU A 82 -12.46 -4.00 3.52
C LEU A 82 -13.24 -4.94 4.44
N ASP A 83 -13.88 -4.44 5.50
CA ASP A 83 -14.60 -5.27 6.44
C ASP A 83 -15.94 -5.78 5.87
N GLU A 84 -16.58 -5.01 5.00
CA GLU A 84 -17.84 -5.38 4.36
C GLU A 84 -17.64 -6.28 3.13
N TYR A 85 -16.47 -6.25 2.50
CA TYR A 85 -16.23 -7.00 1.26
C TYR A 85 -16.23 -8.52 1.46
N GLU A 86 -16.93 -9.23 0.58
CA GLU A 86 -17.04 -10.68 0.59
C GLU A 86 -15.79 -11.37 0.02
N CYS A 87 -14.79 -11.59 0.88
CA CYS A 87 -13.67 -12.50 0.63
C CYS A 87 -13.09 -13.06 1.93
N ILE A 88 -12.34 -14.16 1.82
CA ILE A 88 -11.65 -14.79 2.96
C ILE A 88 -10.23 -14.24 3.10
N PHE A 89 -9.50 -14.19 1.99
CA PHE A 89 -8.10 -13.76 1.94
C PHE A 89 -7.95 -12.51 1.08
N VAL A 90 -7.10 -11.62 1.55
CA VAL A 90 -6.76 -10.35 0.90
C VAL A 90 -5.27 -10.25 0.77
N ASN A 91 -4.83 -9.67 -0.33
CA ASN A 91 -3.44 -9.27 -0.51
C ASN A 91 -3.31 -7.79 -0.22
N LEU A 92 -2.50 -7.47 0.78
CA LEU A 92 -2.11 -6.12 1.09
C LEU A 92 -0.81 -5.82 0.35
N ASN A 93 -0.86 -4.90 -0.61
CA ASN A 93 0.31 -4.33 -1.28
C ASN A 93 0.56 -2.91 -0.79
N MET A 94 1.81 -2.45 -0.92
CA MET A 94 2.17 -1.07 -0.59
C MET A 94 2.91 -0.41 -1.76
N ILE A 95 2.57 0.84 -2.05
CA ILE A 95 3.31 1.68 -2.99
C ILE A 95 3.74 2.96 -2.29
N ILE A 96 5.03 3.19 -2.19
CA ILE A 96 5.61 4.42 -1.65
C ILE A 96 6.01 5.30 -2.81
N THR A 97 5.50 6.52 -2.81
CA THR A 97 5.78 7.55 -3.80
C THR A 97 6.64 8.67 -3.19
N VAL A 98 6.84 9.76 -3.93
CA VAL A 98 7.53 10.95 -3.41
C VAL A 98 6.73 11.60 -2.28
N GLU A 99 5.41 11.63 -2.35
CA GLU A 99 4.55 12.38 -1.41
C GLU A 99 3.77 11.48 -0.45
N LYS A 100 3.34 10.30 -0.92
CA LYS A 100 2.37 9.46 -0.21
C LYS A 100 2.80 7.99 -0.15
N ILE A 101 2.32 7.29 0.86
CA ILE A 101 2.35 5.84 0.99
C ILE A 101 0.93 5.32 0.77
N TYR A 102 0.74 4.47 -0.22
CA TYR A 102 -0.54 3.84 -0.56
C TYR A 102 -0.57 2.41 -0.05
N PHE A 103 -1.67 2.06 0.62
CA PHE A 103 -1.99 0.72 1.06
C PHE A 103 -3.15 0.22 0.21
N LEU A 104 -2.96 -0.90 -0.47
CA LEU A 104 -3.91 -1.43 -1.45
C LEU A 104 -4.37 -2.82 -1.01
N PHE A 105 -5.67 -3.00 -0.82
CA PHE A 105 -6.27 -4.28 -0.45
C PHE A 105 -6.89 -4.94 -1.68
N TRP A 106 -6.38 -6.10 -2.07
CA TRP A 106 -6.84 -6.81 -3.27
C TRP A 106 -7.50 -8.15 -2.93
N ASP A 107 -8.60 -8.44 -3.62
CA ASP A 107 -9.10 -9.80 -3.79
C ASP A 107 -8.25 -10.49 -4.86
N ASN A 108 -7.28 -11.32 -4.42
CA ASN A 108 -6.35 -11.99 -5.34
C ASN A 108 -7.03 -12.96 -6.29
N LYS A 109 -8.17 -13.55 -5.91
CA LYS A 109 -8.87 -14.50 -6.80
C LYS A 109 -9.51 -13.77 -7.98
N LYS A 110 -10.01 -12.57 -7.73
CA LYS A 110 -10.70 -11.74 -8.75
C LYS A 110 -9.78 -10.71 -9.39
N VAL A 111 -8.55 -10.53 -8.87
CA VAL A 111 -7.63 -9.44 -9.23
C VAL A 111 -8.36 -8.09 -9.19
N LYS A 112 -9.09 -7.87 -8.10
CA LYS A 112 -9.96 -6.70 -7.90
C LYS A 112 -9.49 -5.92 -6.68
N LEU A 113 -9.32 -4.61 -6.83
CA LEU A 113 -9.09 -3.73 -5.69
C LEU A 113 -10.37 -3.69 -4.86
N ILE A 114 -10.26 -4.05 -3.59
CA ILE A 114 -11.34 -3.99 -2.61
C ILE A 114 -11.46 -2.55 -2.13
N SER A 115 -10.36 -2.03 -1.59
CA SER A 115 -10.26 -0.68 -1.07
C SER A 115 -8.78 -0.26 -0.99
N SER A 116 -8.56 1.03 -0.76
CA SER A 116 -7.22 1.59 -0.57
C SER A 116 -7.26 2.83 0.29
N PHE A 117 -6.19 3.07 1.04
CA PHE A 117 -5.98 4.33 1.73
C PHE A 117 -4.55 4.83 1.51
N TRP A 118 -4.31 6.10 1.82
CA TRP A 118 -2.99 6.70 1.71
C TRP A 118 -2.65 7.54 2.94
N LEU A 119 -1.35 7.65 3.19
CA LEU A 119 -0.76 8.49 4.23
C LEU A 119 0.30 9.39 3.60
N ASN A 120 0.41 10.63 4.08
CA ASN A 120 1.50 11.52 3.73
C ASN A 120 2.81 10.93 4.25
N LYS A 121 3.84 11.04 3.42
CA LYS A 121 5.13 10.44 3.71
C LYS A 121 6.00 11.40 4.51
N GLU A 122 6.54 10.94 5.64
CA GLU A 122 7.46 11.72 6.46
C GLU A 122 8.91 11.72 5.92
N GLN A 123 9.31 10.70 5.14
CA GLN A 123 10.69 10.46 4.72
C GLN A 123 10.85 10.41 3.20
N SER A 124 11.95 10.90 2.64
CA SER A 124 12.23 10.82 1.20
C SER A 124 12.35 9.36 0.68
N LEU A 125 12.26 9.17 -0.64
CA LEU A 125 12.47 7.84 -1.24
C LEU A 125 13.90 7.35 -0.99
N ASN A 126 14.89 8.25 -1.11
CA ASN A 126 16.28 7.94 -0.83
C ASN A 126 16.52 7.49 0.62
N GLU A 127 15.84 8.09 1.60
CA GLU A 127 15.90 7.64 2.99
C GLU A 127 15.27 6.26 3.15
N SER A 128 14.15 6.00 2.48
CA SER A 128 13.51 4.67 2.48
C SER A 128 14.45 3.60 1.90
N GLU A 129 15.14 3.91 0.79
CA GLU A 129 16.12 3.03 0.16
C GLU A 129 17.32 2.74 1.08
N LYS A 130 17.89 3.78 1.71
CA LYS A 130 18.97 3.64 2.69
C LYS A 130 18.54 2.78 3.87
N ASN A 131 17.32 2.97 4.38
CA ASN A 131 16.79 2.18 5.48
C ASN A 131 16.68 0.70 5.07
N TYR A 132 16.25 0.39 3.86
CA TYR A 132 16.22 -1.00 3.37
C TYR A 132 17.61 -1.62 3.28
N ASP A 133 18.59 -0.89 2.75
CA ASP A 133 19.98 -1.35 2.69
C ASP A 133 20.51 -1.67 4.11
N ILE A 134 20.31 -0.76 5.08
CA ILE A 134 20.70 -0.96 6.49
C ILE A 134 19.96 -2.14 7.14
N THR A 135 18.66 -2.33 6.84
CA THR A 135 17.87 -3.44 7.39
C THR A 135 18.44 -4.79 6.93
N ILE A 136 18.82 -4.91 5.66
CA ILE A 136 19.46 -6.12 5.11
C ILE A 136 20.85 -6.32 5.69
N GLU A 137 21.67 -5.27 5.82
CA GLU A 137 22.99 -5.34 6.46
C GLU A 137 22.91 -5.84 7.91
N LYS A 138 21.81 -5.53 8.61
CA LYS A 138 21.54 -6.01 9.97
C LYS A 138 20.97 -7.44 10.02
N GLY A 139 20.82 -8.11 8.88
CA GLY A 139 20.35 -9.49 8.78
C GLY A 139 18.82 -9.66 8.76
N TYR A 140 18.06 -8.59 8.58
CA TYR A 140 16.60 -8.66 8.46
C TYR A 140 16.16 -8.69 6.99
N SER A 141 15.00 -9.30 6.73
CA SER A 141 14.42 -9.37 5.38
C SER A 141 13.65 -8.11 5.01
N VAL A 142 13.80 -7.65 3.78
CA VAL A 142 12.95 -6.62 3.14
C VAL A 142 12.34 -7.22 1.88
N SER A 143 11.11 -6.85 1.55
CA SER A 143 10.51 -7.19 0.24
C SER A 143 9.99 -5.92 -0.40
N SER A 144 10.85 -5.28 -1.19
CA SER A 144 10.57 -4.02 -1.86
C SER A 144 11.29 -3.95 -3.20
N ILE A 145 10.67 -3.31 -4.19
CA ILE A 145 11.19 -3.18 -5.54
C ILE A 145 11.07 -1.73 -5.98
N LYS A 146 12.18 -1.11 -6.39
CA LYS A 146 12.17 0.22 -6.99
C LYS A 146 11.78 0.13 -8.45
N TYR A 147 10.83 0.97 -8.85
CA TYR A 147 10.52 1.25 -10.24
C TYR A 147 10.74 2.72 -10.53
N SER A 148 11.22 3.02 -11.74
CA SER A 148 11.27 4.36 -12.31
C SER A 148 10.48 4.33 -13.60
N LYS A 149 9.38 5.09 -13.68
CA LYS A 149 8.51 5.14 -14.86
C LYS A 149 8.14 3.74 -15.36
N THR A 150 7.60 2.92 -14.45
CA THR A 150 7.25 1.50 -14.61
C THR A 150 8.40 0.52 -14.91
N ILE A 151 9.65 0.98 -15.05
CA ILE A 151 10.80 0.10 -15.29
C ILE A 151 11.42 -0.29 -13.95
N LYS A 152 11.64 -1.59 -13.74
CA LYS A 152 12.30 -2.11 -12.54
C LYS A 152 13.75 -1.64 -12.49
N VAL A 153 14.16 -1.04 -11.38
CA VAL A 153 15.51 -0.48 -11.17
C VAL A 153 16.31 -1.26 -10.13
N LYS A 154 15.72 -1.57 -8.97
CA LYS A 154 16.38 -2.25 -7.85
C LYS A 154 15.41 -3.18 -7.12
N ASP A 155 15.90 -4.27 -6.58
CA ASP A 155 15.13 -5.30 -5.87
C ASP A 155 15.81 -5.59 -4.54
N TRP A 156 15.12 -5.34 -3.43
CA TRP A 156 15.58 -5.68 -2.08
C TRP A 156 14.89 -6.98 -1.64
N LYS A 157 15.72 -7.99 -1.31
CA LYS A 157 15.31 -9.32 -0.85
C LYS A 157 16.21 -9.80 0.27
#